data_AF-A0A924IPW9-F1
#
_entry.id   AF-A0A924IPW9-F1
#
_cell.length_a   1.000
_cell.length_b   1.000
_cell.length_c   1.000
_cell.angle_alpha   90.00
_cell.angle_beta   90.00
_cell.angle_gamma   90.00
#
_symmetry.space_group_name_H-M   'P 1'
#
loop_
_entity.id
_entity.type
_entity.pdbx_description
1 polymer ?
#
loop_
_entity_poly.entity_id
_entity_poly.type
_entity_poly.pdbx_seq_one_letter_code
_entity_poly.pdbx_strand_id
1 'polypeptide(L)'
;MRGLGPVAAGWGFVLSAALLAVPLPALANDTEVEGVGGRVRAMSGENRQIRMVRETVTMEVYPTYYDVTVDFSFANDGPATAVKMGFPESGYPANGGISAFSGFRTWVDGKAVAATRQQVPGNPDVDGYQAYWVKEVAFGAHQNHRIRVQYRAPTGGSVPSRPFSDSALIAEYNFTGGNWQGTVDDSLLTANLHVPPDFVVHFGQGRATTPMTRSGNSLVFHRQNWQAQEKVTIWLTHEPYVMNHRRLTTADTVNLSCDQLWQTRNEIYARHGREFQSPEVRAYFQRQPWYRVVPGYTDSRLTALEKANAATLLAGEHRQGCD
;
A
#
# COMPACT_ATOMS: atom_id res chain seq x y z
N MET A 1 -37.38 31.63 -37.76
CA MET A 1 -38.78 31.11 -37.72
C MET A 1 -38.78 29.69 -38.25
N ARG A 2 -39.52 28.79 -37.55
CA ARG A 2 -39.83 27.38 -37.84
C ARG A 2 -38.65 26.40 -37.70
N GLY A 3 -38.73 25.31 -36.93
CA GLY A 3 -39.82 24.71 -36.17
C GLY A 3 -39.31 23.60 -35.22
N LEU A 4 -40.11 23.28 -34.21
CA LEU A 4 -39.86 22.29 -33.14
C LEU A 4 -40.50 20.92 -33.46
N GLY A 5 -39.75 19.84 -33.18
CA GLY A 5 -40.19 18.51 -32.68
C GLY A 5 -40.65 17.43 -33.70
N PRO A 6 -40.66 16.11 -33.35
CA PRO A 6 -40.46 15.50 -32.02
C PRO A 6 -39.57 14.21 -31.91
N VAL A 7 -39.09 13.99 -30.67
CA VAL A 7 -38.82 12.77 -29.85
C VAL A 7 -38.70 11.35 -30.48
N ALA A 8 -37.58 10.66 -30.16
CA ALA A 8 -37.48 9.22 -29.81
C ALA A 8 -36.16 9.02 -29.01
N ALA A 9 -36.14 8.77 -27.69
CA ALA A 9 -36.43 7.54 -26.93
C ALA A 9 -35.28 6.51 -26.90
N GLY A 10 -34.69 6.32 -25.70
CA GLY A 10 -33.82 5.20 -25.28
C GLY A 10 -32.40 5.25 -25.87
N TRP A 11 -31.30 5.11 -25.14
CA TRP A 11 -31.03 4.18 -24.05
C TRP A 11 -30.12 4.85 -23.01
N GLY A 12 -30.52 4.79 -21.75
CA GLY A 12 -29.63 5.11 -20.64
C GLY A 12 -28.53 4.05 -20.56
N PHE A 13 -27.28 4.45 -20.76
CA PHE A 13 -26.17 3.66 -20.27
C PHE A 13 -26.15 3.81 -18.74
N VAL A 14 -26.68 2.77 -18.07
CA VAL A 14 -26.31 2.46 -16.71
C VAL A 14 -24.80 2.28 -16.73
N LEU A 15 -24.07 3.27 -16.21
CA LEU A 15 -22.69 3.09 -15.79
C LEU A 15 -22.75 2.08 -14.64
N SER A 16 -22.64 0.80 -14.99
CA SER A 16 -22.28 -0.25 -14.05
C SER A 16 -20.90 0.09 -13.53
N ALA A 17 -20.86 0.82 -12.42
CA ALA A 17 -19.68 0.93 -11.59
C ALA A 17 -19.39 -0.49 -11.09
N ALA A 18 -18.56 -1.22 -11.83
CA ALA A 18 -17.96 -2.44 -11.35
C ALA A 18 -17.08 -2.05 -10.16
N LEU A 19 -17.60 -2.22 -8.95
CA LEU A 19 -16.81 -2.33 -7.72
C LEU A 19 -15.88 -3.52 -7.90
N LEU A 20 -14.69 -3.27 -8.46
CA LEU A 20 -13.61 -4.24 -8.49
C LEU A 20 -12.85 -4.10 -7.18
N ALA A 21 -12.93 -5.19 -6.40
CA ALA A 21 -12.30 -5.34 -5.10
C ALA A 21 -10.79 -5.06 -5.18
N VAL A 22 -10.35 -4.07 -4.42
CA VAL A 22 -8.95 -3.79 -4.17
C VAL A 22 -8.41 -4.88 -3.25
N PRO A 23 -7.29 -5.55 -3.55
CA PRO A 23 -6.59 -6.36 -2.55
C PRO A 23 -5.98 -5.41 -1.51
N LEU A 24 -6.63 -5.30 -0.35
CA LEU A 24 -6.13 -4.53 0.79
C LEU A 24 -4.94 -5.29 1.43
N PRO A 25 -3.76 -4.68 1.58
CA PRO A 25 -2.63 -5.31 2.26
C PRO A 25 -2.90 -5.58 3.75
N ALA A 26 -2.02 -6.40 4.33
CA ALA A 26 -2.08 -6.83 5.71
C ALA A 26 -1.91 -5.68 6.69
N LEU A 27 -3.00 -5.39 7.37
CA LEU A 27 -3.15 -4.39 8.39
C LEU A 27 -2.82 -5.08 9.74
N ALA A 28 -1.89 -4.54 10.52
CA ALA A 28 -1.14 -5.32 11.50
C ALA A 28 -0.78 -4.45 12.72
N ASN A 29 -1.60 -4.52 13.78
CA ASN A 29 -1.30 -4.05 15.15
C ASN A 29 -2.30 -4.47 16.22
N ASP A 30 -1.81 -4.92 17.39
CA ASP A 30 -2.60 -5.47 18.49
C ASP A 30 -3.82 -4.58 18.86
N THR A 31 -5.02 -5.11 18.64
CA THR A 31 -6.33 -4.55 19.00
C THR A 31 -6.93 -5.38 20.15
N GLU A 32 -7.69 -4.79 21.08
CA GLU A 32 -8.49 -5.56 22.04
C GLU A 32 -9.56 -6.34 21.29
N VAL A 33 -9.76 -7.62 21.63
CA VAL A 33 -10.73 -8.46 20.93
C VAL A 33 -11.58 -9.28 21.90
N GLU A 34 -12.91 -9.16 21.79
CA GLU A 34 -13.87 -10.05 22.44
C GLU A 34 -14.08 -11.33 21.63
N GLY A 35 -14.33 -12.46 22.31
CA GLY A 35 -14.77 -13.66 21.64
C GLY A 35 -15.88 -14.43 22.34
N VAL A 36 -17.03 -14.51 21.66
CA VAL A 36 -18.10 -15.46 21.97
C VAL A 36 -17.96 -16.66 21.02
N GLY A 37 -17.72 -17.85 21.58
CA GLY A 37 -17.76 -19.11 20.82
C GLY A 37 -16.70 -19.26 19.71
N GLY A 38 -15.43 -18.94 20.00
CA GLY A 38 -14.31 -19.16 19.06
C GLY A 38 -14.19 -18.16 17.91
N ARG A 39 -14.84 -16.99 18.04
CA ARG A 39 -14.85 -15.88 17.08
C ARG A 39 -14.25 -14.64 17.72
N VAL A 40 -13.80 -13.68 16.91
CA VAL A 40 -12.97 -12.54 17.33
C VAL A 40 -13.43 -11.29 16.58
N ARG A 41 -13.65 -10.20 17.30
CA ARG A 41 -13.97 -8.86 16.76
C ARG A 41 -13.15 -7.80 17.50
N ALA A 42 -12.62 -6.80 16.77
CA ALA A 42 -12.08 -5.60 17.41
C ALA A 42 -13.09 -5.00 18.39
N MET A 43 -12.64 -4.74 19.60
CA MET A 43 -13.41 -4.03 20.61
C MET A 43 -13.09 -2.55 20.50
N SER A 44 -14.09 -1.76 20.13
CA SER A 44 -14.04 -0.33 20.39
C SER A 44 -14.41 -0.11 21.86
N GLY A 45 -13.41 0.00 22.73
CA GLY A 45 -13.54 0.69 24.02
C GLY A 45 -14.09 -0.09 25.23
N GLU A 46 -13.60 -1.30 25.52
CA GLU A 46 -13.93 -1.98 26.79
C GLU A 46 -12.79 -2.02 27.83
N ASN A 47 -11.51 -2.03 27.45
CA ASN A 47 -10.43 -1.87 28.44
C ASN A 47 -10.12 -0.39 28.76
N ARG A 48 -10.89 0.17 29.69
CA ARG A 48 -10.65 1.52 30.24
C ARG A 48 -9.44 1.63 31.18
N GLN A 49 -8.62 0.59 31.30
CA GLN A 49 -7.47 0.58 32.22
C GLN A 49 -6.15 0.22 31.55
N ILE A 50 -6.17 -0.31 30.33
CA ILE A 50 -4.96 -0.67 29.59
C ILE A 50 -4.70 0.38 28.53
N ARG A 51 -3.53 0.99 28.61
CA ARG A 51 -3.06 1.98 27.66
C ARG A 51 -1.87 1.46 26.88
N MET A 52 -1.88 1.67 25.56
CA MET A 52 -0.68 1.55 24.73
C MET A 52 0.16 2.81 24.92
N VAL A 53 1.31 2.68 25.57
CA VAL A 53 2.22 3.78 25.89
C VAL A 53 3.12 4.11 24.71
N ARG A 54 3.74 3.06 24.13
CA ARG A 54 4.70 3.20 23.03
C ARG A 54 4.53 2.09 22.04
N GLU A 55 4.81 2.41 20.79
CA GLU A 55 4.96 1.45 19.71
C GLU A 55 6.24 1.76 18.91
N THR A 56 7.10 0.76 18.74
CA THR A 56 8.32 0.87 17.94
C THR A 56 8.35 -0.23 16.89
N VAL A 57 8.30 0.19 15.62
CA VAL A 57 8.14 -0.68 14.46
C VAL A 57 9.39 -0.60 13.60
N THR A 58 9.92 -1.77 13.25
CA THR A 58 10.97 -1.91 12.23
C THR A 58 10.42 -2.77 11.11
N MET A 59 10.45 -2.23 9.89
CA MET A 59 10.10 -2.96 8.67
C MET A 59 11.36 -3.14 7.82
N GLU A 60 11.68 -4.36 7.42
CA GLU A 60 12.68 -4.67 6.41
C GLU A 60 11.94 -4.94 5.08
N VAL A 61 11.96 -3.98 4.17
CA VAL A 61 11.11 -3.95 2.98
C VAL A 61 11.86 -4.45 1.75
N TYR A 62 11.41 -5.56 1.18
CA TYR A 62 11.92 -6.15 -0.07
C TYR A 62 10.86 -6.03 -1.17
N PRO A 63 11.20 -6.27 -2.45
CA PRO A 63 10.24 -6.13 -3.54
C PRO A 63 8.97 -6.96 -3.35
N THR A 64 9.07 -8.22 -2.90
CA THR A 64 7.92 -9.15 -2.87
C THR A 64 7.41 -9.47 -1.46
N TYR A 65 8.10 -9.01 -0.42
CA TYR A 65 7.71 -9.22 0.98
C TYR A 65 8.35 -8.17 1.89
N TYR A 66 7.87 -8.10 3.12
CA TYR A 66 8.49 -7.32 4.16
C TYR A 66 8.44 -8.07 5.49
N ASP A 67 9.54 -7.98 6.24
CA ASP A 67 9.62 -8.48 7.61
C ASP A 67 9.30 -7.35 8.57
N VAL A 68 8.46 -7.61 9.56
CA VAL A 68 8.09 -6.62 10.58
C VAL A 68 8.46 -7.14 11.95
N THR A 69 9.12 -6.29 12.72
CA THR A 69 9.25 -6.43 14.17
C THR A 69 8.62 -5.21 14.81
N VAL A 70 7.65 -5.44 15.69
CA VAL A 70 7.04 -4.38 16.50
C VAL A 70 7.22 -4.70 17.98
N ASP A 71 7.59 -3.67 18.74
CA ASP A 71 7.60 -3.66 20.19
C ASP A 71 6.54 -2.67 20.70
N PHE A 72 5.52 -3.19 21.36
CA PHE A 72 4.54 -2.42 22.11
C PHE A 72 4.94 -2.33 23.58
N SER A 73 4.67 -1.19 24.20
CA SER A 73 4.68 -1.02 25.65
C SER A 73 3.25 -0.73 26.12
N PHE A 74 2.71 -1.60 26.96
CA PHE A 74 1.38 -1.45 27.56
C PHE A 74 1.50 -1.18 29.05
N ALA A 75 0.61 -0.33 29.57
CA ALA A 75 0.48 -0.05 30.99
C ALA A 75 -0.93 -0.40 31.47
N ASN A 76 -1.03 -1.08 32.61
CA ASN A 76 -2.29 -1.25 33.33
C ASN A 76 -2.39 -0.21 34.43
N ASP A 77 -3.22 0.82 34.26
CA ASP A 77 -3.41 1.87 35.26
C ASP A 77 -4.41 1.47 36.36
N GLY A 78 -4.99 0.27 36.27
CA GLY A 78 -6.03 -0.25 37.16
C GLY A 78 -5.62 -1.49 37.99
N PRO A 79 -6.61 -2.19 38.57
CA PRO A 79 -6.39 -3.45 39.28
C PRO A 79 -5.94 -4.56 38.33
N ALA A 80 -5.51 -5.71 38.89
CA ALA A 80 -5.11 -6.86 38.09
C ALA A 80 -6.24 -7.33 37.16
N THR A 81 -5.89 -7.66 35.91
CA THR A 81 -6.83 -8.06 34.87
C THR A 81 -6.17 -9.02 33.87
N ALA A 82 -6.97 -9.70 33.05
CA ALA A 82 -6.50 -10.47 31.91
C ALA A 82 -7.12 -9.91 30.64
N VAL A 83 -6.30 -9.70 29.60
CA VAL A 83 -6.69 -9.04 28.37
C VAL A 83 -6.48 -9.98 27.20
N LYS A 84 -7.52 -10.16 26.39
CA LYS A 84 -7.43 -10.88 25.13
C LYS A 84 -6.97 -9.91 24.04
N MET A 85 -5.71 -10.04 23.65
CA MET A 85 -5.06 -9.18 22.65
C MET A 85 -5.02 -9.89 21.31
N GLY A 86 -5.43 -9.20 20.24
CA GLY A 86 -5.41 -9.73 18.88
C GLY A 86 -4.56 -8.89 17.94
N PHE A 87 -3.56 -9.48 17.32
CA PHE A 87 -2.86 -8.85 16.20
C PHE A 87 -3.67 -9.07 14.91
N PRO A 88 -4.24 -8.02 14.31
CA PRO A 88 -5.06 -8.15 13.14
C PRO A 88 -4.27 -8.63 11.93
N GLU A 89 -5.01 -9.19 10.99
CA GLU A 89 -4.55 -9.65 9.71
C GLU A 89 -5.60 -9.35 8.64
N SER A 90 -5.15 -8.83 7.52
CA SER A 90 -5.92 -8.70 6.27
C SER A 90 -5.05 -9.13 5.09
N GLY A 91 -5.66 -9.36 3.93
CA GLY A 91 -4.92 -9.58 2.69
C GLY A 91 -5.37 -10.80 1.92
N TYR A 92 -5.12 -10.81 0.61
CA TYR A 92 -5.42 -11.95 -0.24
C TYR A 92 -4.23 -12.93 -0.26
N PRO A 93 -4.43 -14.27 -0.16
CA PRO A 93 -5.69 -14.98 -0.09
C PRO A 93 -6.02 -15.39 1.34
N ALA A 94 -6.23 -14.47 2.29
CA ALA A 94 -6.83 -14.81 3.60
C ALA A 94 -8.31 -15.24 3.49
N ASN A 95 -8.69 -15.82 2.34
CA ASN A 95 -9.87 -16.61 2.09
C ASN A 95 -9.57 -18.07 2.46
N GLY A 96 -10.41 -18.68 3.31
CA GLY A 96 -10.41 -20.13 3.50
C GLY A 96 -9.44 -20.68 4.56
N GLY A 97 -8.96 -19.87 5.49
CA GLY A 97 -8.24 -20.34 6.69
C GLY A 97 -6.73 -20.21 6.66
N ILE A 98 -6.14 -19.78 5.55
CA ILE A 98 -4.69 -19.61 5.40
C ILE A 98 -4.28 -18.18 5.78
N SER A 99 -3.20 -18.05 6.55
CA SER A 99 -2.62 -16.75 6.91
C SER A 99 -1.82 -16.18 5.73
N ALA A 100 -1.96 -14.89 5.46
CA ALA A 100 -1.04 -14.14 4.61
C ALA A 100 0.33 -13.95 5.28
N PHE A 101 0.39 -14.03 6.61
CA PHE A 101 1.65 -14.00 7.33
C PHE A 101 2.39 -15.32 7.28
N SER A 102 3.71 -15.25 7.19
CA SER A 102 4.60 -16.36 7.47
C SER A 102 5.41 -16.06 8.75
N GLY A 103 5.59 -17.09 9.58
CA GLY A 103 6.44 -17.01 10.77
C GLY A 103 5.94 -16.09 11.88
N PHE A 104 4.62 -15.90 12.04
CA PHE A 104 4.06 -15.09 13.13
C PHE A 104 4.54 -15.62 14.50
N ARG A 105 5.16 -14.74 15.29
CA ARG A 105 5.66 -15.03 16.63
C ARG A 105 5.39 -13.84 17.54
N THR A 106 5.15 -14.12 18.81
CA THR A 106 4.88 -13.10 19.82
C THR A 106 5.55 -13.44 21.14
N TRP A 107 5.96 -12.40 21.87
CA TRP A 107 6.57 -12.50 23.19
C TRP A 107 5.90 -11.52 24.15
N VAL A 108 5.84 -11.90 25.42
CA VAL A 108 5.47 -11.02 26.54
C VAL A 108 6.67 -10.99 27.48
N ASP A 109 7.23 -9.81 27.70
CA ASP A 109 8.43 -9.58 28.51
C ASP A 109 9.61 -10.50 28.15
N GLY A 110 9.82 -10.69 26.84
CA GLY A 110 10.89 -11.52 26.29
C GLY A 110 10.62 -13.04 26.32
N LYS A 111 9.51 -13.50 26.92
CA LYS A 111 9.11 -14.91 26.90
C LYS A 111 8.17 -15.18 25.73
N ALA A 112 8.50 -16.18 24.92
CA ALA A 112 7.66 -16.56 23.79
C ALA A 112 6.31 -17.08 24.31
N VAL A 113 5.22 -16.62 23.70
CA VAL A 113 3.85 -17.07 24.02
C VAL A 113 3.16 -17.57 22.76
N ALA A 114 2.25 -18.54 22.93
CA ALA A 114 1.44 -19.01 21.83
C ALA A 114 0.35 -17.97 21.49
N ALA A 115 0.11 -17.77 20.19
CA ALA A 115 -1.04 -17.03 19.70
C ALA A 115 -1.83 -17.93 18.75
N THR A 116 -3.15 -17.84 18.83
CA THR A 116 -4.08 -18.63 18.01
C THR A 116 -4.73 -17.71 16.99
N ARG A 117 -4.59 -18.06 15.71
CA ARG A 117 -5.27 -17.37 14.63
C ARG A 117 -6.79 -17.64 14.69
N GLN A 118 -7.58 -16.59 14.70
CA GLN A 118 -9.05 -16.65 14.74
C GLN A 118 -9.63 -15.77 13.63
N GLN A 119 -10.54 -16.32 12.83
CA GLN A 119 -11.13 -15.62 11.69
C GLN A 119 -12.28 -14.70 12.12
N VAL A 120 -12.44 -13.58 11.41
CA VAL A 120 -13.63 -12.76 11.49
C VAL A 120 -14.76 -13.46 10.70
N PRO A 121 -15.95 -13.71 11.30
CA PRO A 121 -17.02 -14.42 10.62
C PRO A 121 -17.68 -13.58 9.52
N GLY A 122 -17.76 -14.13 8.31
CA GLY A 122 -18.49 -13.52 7.20
C GLY A 122 -17.67 -12.44 6.50
N ASN A 123 -18.12 -11.18 6.59
CA ASN A 123 -17.41 -10.05 6.02
C ASN A 123 -16.22 -9.64 6.89
N PRO A 124 -15.21 -8.94 6.33
CA PRO A 124 -14.22 -8.23 7.14
C PRO A 124 -14.89 -7.36 8.19
N ASP A 125 -14.21 -7.11 9.32
CA ASP A 125 -14.75 -6.25 10.36
C ASP A 125 -14.79 -4.76 9.95
N VAL A 126 -15.18 -3.90 10.90
CA VAL A 126 -15.35 -2.45 10.66
C VAL A 126 -14.10 -1.76 10.15
N ASP A 127 -12.92 -2.31 10.45
CA ASP A 127 -11.61 -1.80 10.02
C ASP A 127 -11.05 -2.59 8.81
N GLY A 128 -11.80 -3.57 8.30
CA GLY A 128 -11.45 -4.36 7.12
C GLY A 128 -10.58 -5.60 7.40
N TYR A 129 -10.43 -6.01 8.66
CA TYR A 129 -9.65 -7.18 9.03
C TYR A 129 -10.40 -8.49 8.83
N GLN A 130 -9.67 -9.53 8.45
CA GLN A 130 -10.23 -10.85 8.11
C GLN A 130 -9.92 -11.92 9.17
N ALA A 131 -8.86 -11.72 9.95
CA ALA A 131 -8.49 -12.58 11.07
C ALA A 131 -7.65 -11.82 12.10
N TYR A 132 -7.45 -12.42 13.26
CA TYR A 132 -6.52 -11.95 14.28
C TYR A 132 -5.70 -13.09 14.85
N TRP A 133 -4.44 -12.83 15.18
CA TRP A 133 -3.61 -13.68 16.00
C TRP A 133 -3.77 -13.31 17.46
N VAL A 134 -4.44 -14.18 18.21
CA VAL A 134 -4.95 -13.83 19.54
C VAL A 134 -4.19 -14.55 20.64
N LYS A 135 -3.81 -13.80 21.66
CA LYS A 135 -3.21 -14.26 22.91
C LYS A 135 -3.92 -13.64 24.10
N GLU A 136 -3.84 -14.29 25.26
CA GLU A 136 -4.25 -13.68 26.52
C GLU A 136 -3.01 -13.20 27.28
N VAL A 137 -3.10 -12.01 27.86
CA VAL A 137 -2.02 -11.40 28.65
C VAL A 137 -2.58 -11.00 30.01
N ALA A 138 -2.03 -11.59 31.07
CA ALA A 138 -2.39 -11.27 32.44
C ALA A 138 -1.55 -10.09 32.95
N PHE A 139 -2.20 -9.01 33.35
CA PHE A 139 -1.60 -7.86 34.00
C PHE A 139 -1.88 -7.92 35.51
N GLY A 140 -0.84 -7.81 36.32
CA GLY A 140 -0.96 -7.41 37.71
C GLY A 140 -1.47 -5.97 37.84
N ALA A 141 -1.90 -5.59 39.04
CA ALA A 141 -2.27 -4.20 39.33
C ALA A 141 -1.06 -3.28 39.08
N HIS A 142 -1.24 -2.21 38.33
CA HIS A 142 -0.16 -1.26 37.99
C HIS A 142 1.04 -1.88 37.25
N GLN A 143 0.85 -3.04 36.61
CA GLN A 143 1.90 -3.72 35.86
C GLN A 143 1.99 -3.20 34.42
N ASN A 144 3.21 -3.08 33.93
CA ASN A 144 3.50 -2.81 32.53
C ASN A 144 4.03 -4.05 31.84
N HIS A 145 3.72 -4.19 30.56
CA HIS A 145 4.24 -5.26 29.71
C HIS A 145 4.91 -4.69 28.46
N ARG A 146 6.00 -5.35 28.05
CA ARG A 146 6.52 -5.22 26.70
C ARG A 146 6.08 -6.40 25.87
N ILE A 147 5.39 -6.12 24.77
CA ILE A 147 4.90 -7.13 23.86
C ILE A 147 5.64 -6.97 22.54
N ARG A 148 6.29 -8.04 22.10
CA ARG A 148 6.93 -8.08 20.79
C ARG A 148 6.14 -8.96 19.85
N VAL A 149 5.97 -8.52 18.61
CA VAL A 149 5.42 -9.33 17.52
C VAL A 149 6.40 -9.31 16.35
N GLN A 150 6.58 -10.47 15.71
CA GLN A 150 7.37 -10.62 14.49
C GLN A 150 6.58 -11.43 13.47
N TYR A 151 6.61 -10.99 12.22
CA TYR A 151 6.00 -11.70 11.11
C TYR A 151 6.60 -11.24 9.78
N ARG A 152 6.43 -12.06 8.74
CA ARG A 152 6.66 -11.69 7.34
C ARG A 152 5.33 -11.60 6.62
N ALA A 153 5.13 -10.53 5.86
CA ALA A 153 3.98 -10.34 4.99
C ALA A 153 4.42 -10.22 3.53
N PRO A 154 3.65 -10.74 2.55
CA PRO A 154 3.87 -10.46 1.15
C PRO A 154 3.52 -9.00 0.85
N THR A 155 4.19 -8.40 -0.13
CA THR A 155 3.73 -7.10 -0.66
C THR A 155 2.41 -7.27 -1.42
N GLY A 156 1.51 -6.30 -1.26
CA GLY A 156 0.34 -6.17 -2.11
C GLY A 156 0.70 -5.72 -3.53
N GLY A 157 -0.30 -5.63 -4.40
CA GLY A 157 -0.15 -5.11 -5.76
C GLY A 157 -1.21 -4.06 -6.08
N SER A 158 -0.82 -2.99 -6.76
CA SER A 158 -1.76 -2.02 -7.31
C SER A 158 -2.26 -2.45 -8.69
N VAL A 159 -3.44 -1.98 -9.09
CA VAL A 159 -3.75 -1.94 -10.53
C VAL A 159 -2.82 -0.89 -11.16
N PRO A 160 -2.21 -1.14 -12.33
CA PRO A 160 -1.44 -0.14 -13.04
C PRO A 160 -2.27 1.13 -13.28
N SER A 161 -1.76 2.30 -12.90
CA SER A 161 -2.47 3.58 -13.07
C SER A 161 -2.44 4.08 -14.51
N ARG A 162 -1.53 3.52 -15.33
CA ARG A 162 -1.39 3.80 -16.75
C ARG A 162 -1.07 2.51 -17.54
N PRO A 163 -1.39 2.47 -18.83
CA PRO A 163 -0.89 1.43 -19.73
C PRO A 163 0.62 1.26 -19.58
N PHE A 164 1.09 0.02 -19.55
CA PHE A 164 2.52 -0.34 -19.51
C PHE A 164 3.30 0.14 -18.29
N SER A 165 2.63 0.69 -17.28
CA SER A 165 3.21 0.82 -15.94
C SER A 165 3.16 -0.53 -15.24
N ASP A 166 4.21 -0.84 -14.45
CA ASP A 166 4.15 -1.98 -13.56
C ASP A 166 3.17 -1.69 -12.42
N SER A 167 2.45 -2.73 -11.99
CA SER A 167 1.74 -2.70 -10.71
C SER A 167 2.72 -2.30 -9.62
N ALA A 168 2.40 -1.27 -8.85
CA ALA A 168 3.21 -0.93 -7.69
C ALA A 168 3.09 -2.07 -6.67
N LEU A 169 4.22 -2.52 -6.15
CA LEU A 169 4.28 -3.42 -5.01
C LEU A 169 4.11 -2.58 -3.75
N ILE A 170 3.27 -3.05 -2.83
CA ILE A 170 2.81 -2.24 -1.71
C ILE A 170 3.20 -2.91 -0.39
N ALA A 171 3.95 -2.20 0.45
CA ALA A 171 4.16 -2.56 1.85
C ALA A 171 3.36 -1.61 2.75
N GLU A 172 2.66 -2.15 3.74
CA GLU A 172 1.80 -1.37 4.63
C GLU A 172 1.98 -1.72 6.10
N TYR A 173 1.68 -0.73 6.93
CA TYR A 173 1.56 -0.85 8.36
C TYR A 173 0.44 0.04 8.88
N ASN A 174 -0.32 -0.43 9.88
CA ASN A 174 -1.49 0.29 10.39
C ASN A 174 -1.36 0.50 11.88
N PHE A 175 -1.27 1.74 12.31
CA PHE A 175 -1.35 2.12 13.71
C PHE A 175 -2.78 1.94 14.22
N THR A 176 -2.96 1.13 15.26
CA THR A 176 -4.27 0.84 15.89
C THR A 176 -4.27 1.13 17.39
N GLY A 177 -3.29 1.89 17.89
CA GLY A 177 -3.24 2.30 19.29
C GLY A 177 -4.47 3.08 19.76
N GLY A 178 -5.24 3.67 18.83
CA GLY A 178 -6.55 4.29 19.09
C GLY A 178 -7.63 3.33 19.60
N ASN A 179 -7.42 2.01 19.51
CA ASN A 179 -8.29 1.00 20.10
C ASN A 179 -8.06 0.82 21.61
N TRP A 180 -7.03 1.44 22.18
CA TRP A 180 -6.68 1.37 23.59
C TRP A 180 -7.03 2.67 24.33
N GLN A 181 -7.00 2.63 25.66
CA GLN A 181 -7.34 3.81 26.46
C GLN A 181 -6.39 4.99 26.18
N GLY A 182 -6.96 6.14 25.85
CA GLY A 182 -6.25 7.41 25.80
C GLY A 182 -5.50 7.65 24.50
N THR A 183 -4.33 8.26 24.59
CA THR A 183 -3.42 8.53 23.47
C THR A 183 -2.16 7.68 23.62
N VAL A 184 -1.48 7.42 22.50
CA VAL A 184 -0.16 6.81 22.50
C VAL A 184 0.90 7.90 22.66
N ASP A 185 1.78 7.75 23.64
CA ASP A 185 2.79 8.77 23.98
C ASP A 185 3.82 8.89 22.86
N ASP A 186 4.21 7.77 22.24
CA ASP A 186 5.28 7.71 21.23
C ASP A 186 5.08 6.54 20.25
N SER A 187 4.96 6.84 18.95
CA SER A 187 4.93 5.85 17.87
C SER A 187 6.05 6.13 16.88
N LEU A 188 6.97 5.19 16.73
CA LEU A 188 8.10 5.27 15.80
C LEU A 188 8.05 4.08 14.85
N LEU A 189 8.01 4.35 13.55
CA LEU A 189 8.20 3.34 12.51
C LEU A 189 9.41 3.70 11.67
N THR A 190 10.31 2.73 11.53
CA THR A 190 11.44 2.78 10.61
C THR A 190 11.28 1.67 9.57
N ALA A 191 11.18 2.05 8.31
CA ALA A 191 11.18 1.12 7.19
C ALA A 191 12.54 1.18 6.47
N ASN A 192 13.33 0.11 6.62
CA ASN A 192 14.59 -0.09 5.93
C ASN A 192 14.32 -0.72 4.56
N LEU A 193 14.70 0.00 3.51
CA LEU A 193 14.46 -0.43 2.13
C LEU A 193 15.59 -1.37 1.69
N HIS A 194 15.25 -2.49 1.07
CA HIS A 194 16.16 -3.45 0.44
C HIS A 194 15.73 -3.69 -1.01
N VAL A 195 15.52 -2.58 -1.71
CA VAL A 195 15.07 -2.57 -3.10
C VAL A 195 16.22 -2.24 -4.03
N PRO A 196 16.30 -2.86 -5.23
CA PRO A 196 17.33 -2.51 -6.18
C PRO A 196 17.16 -1.06 -6.70
N PRO A 197 18.23 -0.45 -7.26
CA PRO A 197 18.25 0.98 -7.61
C PRO A 197 17.24 1.40 -8.70
N ASP A 198 16.70 0.43 -9.43
CA ASP A 198 15.67 0.56 -10.45
C ASP A 198 14.26 0.70 -9.83
N PHE A 199 14.09 0.48 -8.52
CA PHE A 199 12.82 0.79 -7.85
C PHE A 199 12.72 2.25 -7.46
N VAL A 200 11.62 2.88 -7.88
CA VAL A 200 11.18 4.16 -7.32
C VAL A 200 10.29 3.90 -6.13
N VAL A 201 10.65 4.55 -5.02
CA VAL A 201 9.94 4.45 -3.75
C VAL A 201 9.10 5.70 -3.55
N HIS A 202 7.78 5.53 -3.61
CA HIS A 202 6.82 6.55 -3.23
C HIS A 202 6.23 6.20 -1.87
N PHE A 203 6.12 7.18 -0.99
CA PHE A 203 5.46 7.00 0.31
C PHE A 203 4.39 8.09 0.44
N GLY A 204 3.16 7.65 0.68
CA GLY A 204 1.96 8.50 0.69
C GLY A 204 1.58 9.12 -0.66
N GLN A 205 0.46 8.66 -1.25
CA GLN A 205 -0.39 9.50 -2.13
C GLN A 205 -1.86 9.07 -2.05
N GLY A 206 -2.67 9.98 -1.51
CA GLY A 206 -4.09 9.90 -1.14
C GLY A 206 -4.47 11.14 -0.31
N ARG A 207 -5.75 11.32 0.07
CA ARG A 207 -6.26 12.56 0.73
C ARG A 207 -5.62 12.92 2.08
N ALA A 208 -4.81 12.06 2.69
CA ALA A 208 -4.04 12.36 3.89
C ALA A 208 -2.60 11.94 3.66
N THR A 209 -1.68 12.91 3.64
CA THR A 209 -0.24 12.65 3.68
C THR A 209 0.13 12.34 5.11
N THR A 210 0.56 11.12 5.38
CA THR A 210 1.28 10.76 6.61
C THR A 210 2.73 11.23 6.44
N PRO A 211 3.17 12.38 6.99
CA PRO A 211 4.55 12.81 6.80
C PRO A 211 5.52 11.77 7.33
N MET A 212 6.28 11.20 6.40
CA MET A 212 7.47 10.39 6.65
C MET A 212 8.69 11.18 6.19
N THR A 213 9.81 10.95 6.86
CA THR A 213 11.12 11.51 6.49
C THR A 213 11.99 10.43 5.89
N ARG A 214 12.80 10.77 4.88
CA ARG A 214 13.76 9.82 4.29
C ARG A 214 15.17 10.14 4.79
N SER A 215 15.86 9.12 5.28
CA SER A 215 17.27 9.19 5.69
C SER A 215 18.01 8.02 5.06
N GLY A 216 18.81 8.28 4.03
CA GLY A 216 19.45 7.24 3.23
C GLY A 216 18.43 6.25 2.66
N ASN A 217 18.57 4.98 3.04
CA ASN A 217 17.67 3.90 2.62
C ASN A 217 16.54 3.60 3.62
N SER A 218 16.32 4.48 4.59
CA SER A 218 15.27 4.30 5.58
C SER A 218 14.20 5.39 5.44
N LEU A 219 12.94 5.00 5.62
CA LEU A 219 11.80 5.90 5.80
C LEU A 219 11.40 5.89 7.27
N VAL A 220 11.22 7.07 7.85
CA VAL A 220 10.89 7.22 9.27
C VAL A 220 9.59 7.97 9.44
N PHE A 221 8.66 7.34 10.14
CA PHE A 221 7.44 7.95 10.66
C PHE A 221 7.56 8.08 12.17
N HIS A 222 7.31 9.27 12.70
CA HIS A 222 7.33 9.53 14.13
C HIS A 222 6.13 10.41 14.51
N ARG A 223 5.44 10.01 15.56
CA ARG A 223 4.33 10.73 16.19
C ARG A 223 4.41 10.60 17.70
N GLN A 224 3.90 11.61 18.39
CA GLN A 224 3.89 11.66 19.84
C GLN A 224 2.53 12.19 20.31
N ASN A 225 2.08 11.73 21.47
CA ASN A 225 0.84 12.18 22.13
C ASN A 225 -0.35 12.24 21.16
N TRP A 226 -0.62 11.14 20.47
CA TRP A 226 -1.58 11.12 19.36
C TRP A 226 -2.57 9.97 19.46
N GLN A 227 -3.69 10.12 18.78
CA GLN A 227 -4.66 9.05 18.58
C GLN A 227 -4.14 8.15 17.45
N ALA A 228 -3.49 7.05 17.83
CA ALA A 228 -2.77 6.17 16.91
C ALA A 228 -3.74 5.38 16.01
N GLN A 229 -4.26 6.04 14.98
CA GLN A 229 -5.18 5.50 13.99
C GLN A 229 -4.82 6.02 12.61
N GLU A 230 -3.77 5.46 12.01
CA GLU A 230 -3.25 5.90 10.72
C GLU A 230 -2.59 4.75 9.98
N LYS A 231 -2.69 4.77 8.65
CA LYS A 231 -2.04 3.80 7.78
C LYS A 231 -0.81 4.40 7.12
N VAL A 232 0.32 3.72 7.25
CA VAL A 232 1.53 3.98 6.46
C VAL A 232 1.56 3.03 5.26
N THR A 233 1.68 3.61 4.07
CA THR A 233 1.79 2.87 2.80
C THR A 233 3.06 3.27 2.06
N ILE A 234 3.88 2.27 1.74
CA ILE A 234 5.09 2.38 0.94
C ILE A 234 4.81 1.70 -0.41
N TRP A 235 4.93 2.47 -1.48
CA TRP A 235 4.76 2.03 -2.86
C TRP A 235 6.13 1.85 -3.49
N LEU A 236 6.35 0.67 -4.04
CA LEU A 236 7.55 0.28 -4.77
C LEU A 236 7.14 0.10 -6.23
N THR A 237 7.58 1.02 -7.07
CA THR A 237 7.32 0.95 -8.52
C THR A 237 8.63 0.65 -9.21
N HIS A 238 8.65 -0.43 -9.99
CA HIS A 238 9.80 -0.74 -10.81
C HIS A 238 9.89 0.27 -11.97
N GLU A 239 11.06 0.89 -12.11
CA GLU A 239 11.43 1.73 -13.23
C GLU A 239 12.65 1.09 -13.91
N PRO A 240 12.60 0.78 -15.22
CA PRO A 240 11.63 1.31 -16.17
C PRO A 240 10.38 0.45 -16.42
N TYR A 241 9.34 1.13 -16.90
CA TYR A 241 8.08 0.61 -17.46
C TYR A 241 8.27 -0.68 -18.29
N VAL A 242 7.21 -1.49 -18.41
CA VAL A 242 7.14 -2.74 -19.20
C VAL A 242 7.83 -2.66 -20.58
N MET A 243 7.83 -1.46 -21.17
CA MET A 243 8.47 -1.10 -22.44
C MET A 243 9.98 -1.30 -22.52
N ASN A 244 10.65 -1.42 -21.38
CA ASN A 244 12.09 -1.55 -21.34
C ASN A 244 12.54 -2.97 -21.00
N HIS A 245 11.58 -3.87 -20.74
CA HIS A 245 11.84 -5.25 -20.31
C HIS A 245 11.19 -6.30 -21.21
N ARG A 246 10.13 -5.96 -21.96
CA ARG A 246 9.57 -6.84 -22.99
C ARG A 246 9.18 -6.12 -24.27
N ARG A 247 9.08 -6.88 -25.35
CA ARG A 247 8.59 -6.39 -26.64
C ARG A 247 7.07 -6.20 -26.59
N LEU A 248 6.61 -5.07 -27.11
CA LEU A 248 5.20 -4.79 -27.36
C LEU A 248 4.72 -5.48 -28.63
N THR A 249 3.46 -5.88 -28.58
CA THR A 249 2.72 -6.44 -29.69
C THR A 249 1.59 -5.50 -30.12
N THR A 250 0.95 -5.78 -31.26
CA THR A 250 -0.25 -5.04 -31.66
C THR A 250 -1.35 -5.12 -30.59
N ALA A 251 -1.55 -6.29 -29.97
CA ALA A 251 -2.56 -6.51 -28.93
C ALA A 251 -2.37 -5.63 -27.69
N ASP A 252 -1.13 -5.20 -27.43
CA ASP A 252 -0.82 -4.28 -26.34
C ASP A 252 -1.36 -2.87 -26.60
N THR A 253 -1.56 -2.49 -27.87
CA THR A 253 -1.91 -1.12 -28.29
C THR A 253 -3.40 -0.93 -28.59
N VAL A 254 -4.18 -2.01 -28.78
CA VAL A 254 -5.55 -1.90 -29.31
C VAL A 254 -6.56 -1.26 -28.36
N ASN A 255 -6.33 -1.35 -27.04
CA ASN A 255 -7.25 -0.84 -26.02
C ASN A 255 -6.82 0.52 -25.44
N LEU A 256 -5.85 1.17 -26.06
CA LEU A 256 -5.30 2.44 -25.57
C LEU A 256 -5.93 3.59 -26.32
N SER A 257 -6.14 4.73 -25.65
CA SER A 257 -6.52 5.97 -26.34
C SER A 257 -5.33 6.57 -27.10
N CYS A 258 -5.61 7.48 -28.04
CA CYS A 258 -4.58 8.28 -28.71
C CYS A 258 -3.63 8.96 -27.72
N ASP A 259 -4.17 9.58 -26.66
CA ASP A 259 -3.38 10.21 -25.62
C ASP A 259 -2.48 9.20 -24.89
N GLN A 260 -2.98 8.01 -24.60
CA GLN A 260 -2.21 6.97 -23.92
C GLN A 260 -1.08 6.45 -24.80
N LEU A 261 -1.34 6.21 -26.09
CA LEU A 261 -0.32 5.79 -27.05
C LEU A 261 0.79 6.84 -27.18
N TRP A 262 0.38 8.09 -27.37
CA TRP A 262 1.30 9.20 -27.52
C TRP A 262 2.10 9.46 -26.25
N GLN A 263 1.48 9.48 -25.06
CA GLN A 263 2.16 9.70 -23.78
C GLN A 263 3.20 8.59 -23.55
N THR A 264 2.80 7.33 -23.73
CA THR A 264 3.67 6.17 -23.55
C THR A 264 4.86 6.22 -24.53
N ARG A 265 4.61 6.55 -25.80
CA ARG A 265 5.66 6.64 -26.82
C ARG A 265 6.66 7.73 -26.45
N ASN A 266 6.18 8.91 -26.07
CA ASN A 266 7.04 10.04 -25.75
C ASN A 266 7.77 9.86 -24.41
N GLU A 267 7.20 9.11 -23.47
CA GLU A 267 7.86 8.77 -22.21
C GLU A 267 9.16 7.97 -22.43
N ILE A 268 9.19 7.03 -23.38
CA ILE A 268 10.42 6.30 -23.77
C ILE A 268 11.57 7.28 -24.05
N TYR A 269 11.31 8.34 -24.83
CA TYR A 269 12.33 9.35 -25.13
C TYR A 269 12.60 10.30 -23.95
N ALA A 270 11.56 10.65 -23.18
CA ALA A 270 11.66 11.55 -22.04
C ALA A 270 12.58 10.98 -20.94
N ARG A 271 12.53 9.66 -20.71
CA ARG A 271 13.38 8.95 -19.74
C ARG A 271 14.87 9.05 -20.06
N HIS A 272 15.22 9.21 -21.35
CA HIS A 272 16.60 9.45 -21.80
C HIS A 272 16.97 10.95 -21.89
N GLY A 273 16.06 11.84 -21.50
CA GLY A 273 16.28 13.27 -21.41
C GLY A 273 16.00 14.06 -22.70
N ARG A 274 15.18 13.51 -23.61
CA ARG A 274 14.73 14.25 -24.81
C ARG A 274 14.05 15.56 -24.43
N GLU A 275 14.50 16.66 -25.01
CA GLU A 275 13.81 17.95 -24.91
C GLU A 275 12.63 18.00 -25.89
N PHE A 276 11.47 18.41 -25.39
CA PHE A 276 10.26 18.57 -26.20
C PHE A 276 10.06 20.02 -26.62
N GLN A 277 9.82 20.22 -27.92
CA GLN A 277 9.65 21.54 -28.52
C GLN A 277 8.26 22.13 -28.27
N SER A 278 7.22 21.29 -28.31
CA SER A 278 5.85 21.74 -28.01
C SER A 278 5.77 22.22 -26.55
N PRO A 279 5.31 23.47 -26.31
CA PRO A 279 5.19 24.01 -24.96
C PRO A 279 4.31 23.16 -24.04
N GLU A 280 3.22 22.62 -24.57
CA GLU A 280 2.28 21.78 -23.82
C GLU A 280 2.94 20.46 -23.37
N VAL A 281 3.61 19.79 -24.30
CA VAL A 281 4.31 18.53 -24.06
C VAL A 281 5.45 18.73 -23.07
N ARG A 282 6.21 19.81 -23.26
CA ARG A 282 7.28 20.18 -22.34
C ARG A 282 6.73 20.45 -20.93
N ALA A 283 5.64 21.20 -20.81
CA ALA A 283 5.00 21.45 -19.53
C ALA A 283 4.48 20.16 -18.87
N TYR A 284 3.97 19.21 -19.65
CA TYR A 284 3.57 17.89 -19.15
C TYR A 284 4.74 17.12 -18.52
N PHE A 285 5.85 16.97 -19.26
CA PHE A 285 7.01 16.21 -18.77
C PHE A 285 7.77 16.94 -17.65
N GLN A 286 7.83 18.28 -17.67
CA GLN A 286 8.44 19.08 -16.61
C GLN A 286 7.74 18.93 -15.25
N ARG A 287 6.45 18.55 -15.22
CA ARG A 287 5.74 18.23 -13.96
C ARG A 287 6.10 16.87 -13.39
N GLN A 288 6.81 16.02 -14.14
CA GLN A 288 7.22 14.71 -13.67
C GLN A 288 8.48 14.82 -12.82
N PRO A 289 8.50 14.29 -11.57
CA PRO A 289 9.64 14.45 -10.67
C PRO A 289 10.93 13.81 -11.21
N TRP A 290 10.81 12.78 -12.06
CA TRP A 290 11.90 12.04 -12.67
C TRP A 290 12.47 12.66 -13.96
N TYR A 291 11.75 13.56 -14.64
CA TYR A 291 12.17 14.06 -15.95
C TYR A 291 13.26 15.13 -15.82
N ARG A 292 14.36 14.96 -16.54
CA ARG A 292 15.46 15.93 -16.64
C ARG A 292 15.92 16.01 -18.10
N VAL A 293 15.99 17.22 -18.66
CA VAL A 293 16.52 17.43 -20.00
C VAL A 293 18.02 17.15 -20.00
N VAL A 294 18.48 16.36 -20.98
CA VAL A 294 19.91 16.09 -21.19
C VAL A 294 20.37 16.89 -22.42
N PRO A 295 21.23 17.91 -22.24
CA PRO A 295 21.77 18.67 -23.37
C PRO A 295 22.49 17.75 -24.37
N GLY A 296 22.24 17.97 -25.66
CA GLY A 296 22.81 17.14 -26.73
C GLY A 296 22.22 15.72 -26.81
N TYR A 297 21.01 15.51 -26.27
CA TYR A 297 20.26 14.27 -26.45
C TYR A 297 20.15 13.86 -27.93
N THR A 298 20.28 12.57 -28.19
CA THR A 298 20.06 11.92 -29.49
C THR A 298 19.36 10.57 -29.29
N ASP A 299 18.56 10.14 -30.27
CA ASP A 299 17.86 8.84 -30.23
C ASP A 299 18.79 7.62 -30.25
N SER A 300 20.11 7.82 -30.41
CA SER A 300 21.11 6.78 -30.25
C SER A 300 21.20 6.25 -28.82
N ARG A 301 20.68 6.99 -27.83
CA ARG A 301 20.61 6.56 -26.42
C ARG A 301 19.58 5.45 -26.17
N LEU A 302 18.60 5.31 -27.05
CA LEU A 302 17.57 4.28 -26.93
C LEU A 302 18.16 2.91 -27.30
N THR A 303 17.80 1.91 -26.51
CA THR A 303 18.05 0.49 -26.79
C THR A 303 17.27 0.03 -28.03
N ALA A 304 17.67 -1.12 -28.59
CA ALA A 304 16.95 -1.73 -29.71
C ALA A 304 15.49 -2.08 -29.33
N LEU A 305 15.26 -2.49 -28.07
CA LEU A 305 13.94 -2.80 -27.55
C LEU A 305 13.05 -1.55 -27.48
N GLU A 306 13.57 -0.45 -26.91
CA GLU A 306 12.86 0.83 -26.81
C GLU A 306 12.47 1.38 -28.18
N LYS A 307 13.37 1.31 -29.16
CA LYS A 307 13.08 1.72 -30.55
C LYS A 307 11.97 0.87 -31.16
N ALA A 308 12.02 -0.45 -30.98
CA ALA A 308 10.99 -1.35 -31.48
C ALA A 308 9.62 -1.06 -30.83
N ASN A 309 9.59 -0.80 -29.52
CA ASN A 309 8.36 -0.52 -28.79
C ASN A 309 7.78 0.86 -29.15
N ALA A 310 8.63 1.88 -29.33
CA ALA A 310 8.21 3.19 -29.82
C ALA A 310 7.58 3.10 -31.23
N ALA A 311 8.13 2.25 -32.11
CA ALA A 311 7.55 1.98 -33.43
C ALA A 311 6.19 1.25 -33.33
N THR A 312 6.06 0.26 -32.44
CA THR A 312 4.78 -0.44 -32.21
C THR A 312 3.68 0.51 -31.72
N LEU A 313 4.01 1.44 -30.82
CA LEU A 313 3.08 2.46 -30.32
C LEU A 313 2.67 3.44 -31.42
N LEU A 314 3.63 3.94 -32.21
CA LEU A 314 3.35 4.81 -33.35
C LEU A 314 2.44 4.12 -34.37
N ALA A 315 2.68 2.84 -34.66
CA ALA A 315 1.78 2.06 -35.51
C ALA A 315 0.37 1.92 -34.91
N GLY A 316 0.26 1.94 -33.57
CA GLY A 316 -1.02 2.03 -32.86
C GLY A 316 -1.73 3.37 -33.08
N GLU A 317 -0.99 4.47 -32.98
CA GLU A 317 -1.51 5.83 -33.23
C GLU A 317 -2.10 5.94 -34.64
N HIS A 318 -1.36 5.49 -35.65
CA HIS A 318 -1.83 5.46 -37.04
C HIS A 318 -3.06 4.57 -37.24
N ARG A 319 -3.11 3.39 -36.60
CA ARG A 319 -4.28 2.49 -36.69
C ARG A 319 -5.55 3.14 -36.13
N GLN A 320 -5.42 4.03 -35.15
CA GLN A 320 -6.53 4.71 -34.50
C GLN A 320 -6.84 6.08 -35.14
N GLY A 321 -6.06 6.53 -36.11
CA GLY A 321 -6.25 7.83 -36.76
C GLY A 321 -5.96 9.01 -35.82
N CYS A 322 -4.96 8.87 -34.96
CA CYS A 322 -4.57 9.88 -33.98
C CYS A 322 -3.72 11.03 -34.55
N ASP A 323 -3.50 11.04 -35.87
CA ASP A 323 -2.57 11.94 -36.58
C ASP A 323 -3.05 13.39 -36.69
#